data_AF-A0A5B7BIC9-F1
#
_entry.id   AF-A0A5B7BIC9-F1
#
_cell.length_a   1.000
_cell.length_b   1.000
_cell.length_c   1.000
_cell.angle_alpha   90.00
_cell.angle_beta   90.00
_cell.angle_gamma   90.00
#
_symmetry.space_group_name_H-M   'P 1'
#
loop_
_entity.id
_entity.type
_entity.pdbx_description
1 polymer ?
#
loop_
_entity_poly.entity_id
_entity_poly.type
_entity_poly.pdbx_seq_one_letter_code
_entity_poly.pdbx_strand_id
1 'polypeptide(L)'
;NRKDGENKDDQTKMPLLVYISREKRPSHPHRFKAGALNALLRVSGIMSNGPYLLVLDCDMYCNDPASARQSMCFHLDPQISRSIAFVQYPQIFYNVSKNDIYDGQARSAYKTKWQGMDGLRGPVFTGTGYYLKKKALYGSPNQDDKFLEEPEKNFGLSSKFIASLKGSNEQDT
;
A
#
# COMPACT_ATOMS: atom_id res chain seq x y z
N ASN A 1 -13.81 28.67 46.15
CA ASN A 1 -14.37 28.37 44.80
C ASN A 1 -13.53 28.99 43.70
N ARG A 2 -12.43 28.34 43.32
CA ARG A 2 -11.87 28.44 41.96
C ARG A 2 -11.57 27.01 41.55
N LYS A 3 -12.37 26.49 40.62
CA LYS A 3 -12.08 25.26 39.90
C LYS A 3 -11.04 25.65 38.86
N ASP A 4 -9.78 25.35 39.13
CA ASP A 4 -8.77 25.33 38.08
C ASP A 4 -9.13 24.15 37.18
N GLY A 5 -9.71 24.47 36.03
CA GLY A 5 -9.96 23.50 34.98
C GLY A 5 -8.60 23.05 34.44
N GLU A 6 -8.22 21.81 34.75
CA GLU A 6 -7.23 21.08 33.97
C GLU A 6 -7.72 21.04 32.52
N ASN A 7 -7.22 21.95 31.68
CA ASN A 7 -7.12 21.69 30.25
C ASN A 7 -6.09 20.57 30.10
N LYS A 8 -6.56 19.31 30.20
CA LYS A 8 -5.83 18.19 29.61
C LYS A 8 -5.86 18.41 28.12
N ASP A 9 -4.82 19.06 27.60
CA ASP A 9 -4.52 19.02 26.18
C ASP A 9 -4.43 17.54 25.80
N ASP A 10 -5.52 17.04 25.20
CA ASP A 10 -5.58 15.73 24.57
C ASP A 10 -4.69 15.79 23.33
N GLN A 11 -3.38 15.81 23.56
CA GLN A 11 -2.36 15.90 22.52
C GLN A 11 -2.38 14.58 21.75
N THR A 12 -3.26 14.53 20.76
CA THR A 12 -3.34 13.44 19.79
C THR A 12 -1.95 13.25 19.18
N LYS A 13 -1.34 12.09 19.41
CA LYS A 13 -0.02 11.77 18.89
C LYS A 13 -0.07 11.74 17.36
N MET A 14 0.77 12.53 16.71
CA MET A 14 0.89 12.55 15.26
C MET A 14 1.53 11.25 14.75
N PRO A 15 1.13 10.74 13.57
CA PRO A 15 1.79 9.61 12.93
C PRO A 15 3.27 9.88 12.63
N LEU A 16 4.10 8.83 12.70
CA LEU A 16 5.52 8.91 12.35
C LEU A 16 5.72 9.16 10.86
N LEU A 17 6.49 10.20 10.52
CA LEU A 17 6.94 10.47 9.16
C LEU A 17 8.43 10.10 9.01
N VAL A 18 8.74 9.27 8.01
CA VAL A 18 10.10 8.80 7.74
C VAL A 18 10.53 9.24 6.35
N TYR A 19 11.64 9.96 6.25
CA TYR A 19 12.28 10.29 4.98
C TYR A 19 13.32 9.23 4.61
N ILE A 20 13.30 8.76 3.36
CA ILE A 20 14.23 7.75 2.87
C ILE A 20 14.79 8.20 1.53
N SER A 21 16.12 8.19 1.44
CA SER A 21 16.84 8.23 0.17
C SER A 21 17.66 6.94 0.05
N ARG A 22 17.76 6.41 -1.16
CA ARG A 22 18.49 5.17 -1.46
C ARG A 22 19.73 5.47 -2.26
N GLU A 23 20.79 4.72 -1.99
CA GLU A 23 22.02 4.79 -2.76
C GLU A 23 21.77 4.50 -4.25
N LYS A 24 22.44 5.26 -5.12
CA LYS A 24 22.47 5.03 -6.57
C LYS A 24 23.91 5.09 -7.04
N ARG A 25 24.29 4.19 -7.95
CA ARG A 25 25.62 4.16 -8.60
C ARG A 25 25.44 4.24 -10.11
N PRO A 26 26.29 4.99 -10.84
CA PRO A 26 26.14 5.17 -12.30
C PRO A 26 26.08 3.84 -13.07
N SER A 27 26.85 2.84 -12.65
CA SER A 27 26.92 1.52 -13.29
C SER A 27 25.80 0.55 -12.87
N HIS A 28 24.90 0.94 -11.96
CA HIS A 28 23.89 0.05 -11.38
C HIS A 28 22.47 0.53 -11.72
N PRO A 29 21.71 -0.23 -12.53
CA PRO A 29 20.32 0.11 -12.84
C PRO A 29 19.48 0.20 -11.57
N HIS A 30 18.93 1.38 -11.30
CA HIS A 30 18.21 1.64 -10.05
C HIS A 30 16.68 1.39 -10.15
N ARG A 31 16.16 1.01 -11.31
CA ARG A 31 14.74 0.61 -11.51
C ARG A 31 13.71 1.67 -11.11
N PHE A 32 14.03 2.96 -11.26
CA PHE A 32 13.10 4.11 -11.11
C PHE A 32 12.14 4.00 -9.91
N LYS A 33 10.82 4.12 -10.15
CA LYS A 33 9.74 4.06 -9.15
C LYS A 33 9.69 2.69 -8.45
N ALA A 34 9.73 1.60 -9.22
CA ALA A 34 9.68 0.25 -8.66
C ALA A 34 10.82 -0.02 -7.67
N GLY A 35 12.06 0.36 -8.03
CA GLY A 35 13.21 0.22 -7.14
C GLY A 35 13.13 1.11 -5.89
N ALA A 36 12.46 2.27 -5.98
CA ALA A 36 12.21 3.13 -4.83
C ALA A 36 11.16 2.53 -3.88
N LEU A 37 10.04 2.04 -4.42
CA LEU A 37 9.01 1.35 -3.65
C LEU A 37 9.57 0.08 -2.98
N ASN A 38 10.38 -0.71 -3.68
CA ASN A 38 11.02 -1.89 -3.10
C ASN A 38 11.97 -1.55 -1.94
N ALA A 39 12.72 -0.44 -2.05
CA ALA A 39 13.56 0.03 -0.94
C ALA A 39 12.70 0.48 0.25
N LEU A 40 11.62 1.23 0.00
CA LEU A 40 10.67 1.66 1.03
C LEU A 40 10.02 0.47 1.74
N LEU A 41 9.61 -0.57 1.01
CA LEU A 41 9.04 -1.80 1.57
C LEU A 41 10.00 -2.50 2.53
N ARG A 42 11.29 -2.56 2.18
CA ARG A 42 12.32 -3.18 3.02
C ARG A 42 12.56 -2.39 4.30
N VAL A 43 12.69 -1.07 4.19
CA VAL A 43 12.86 -0.20 5.36
C VAL A 43 11.63 -0.22 6.26
N SER A 44 10.42 -0.12 5.68
CA SER A 44 9.16 -0.26 6.40
C SER A 44 9.06 -1.58 7.16
N GLY A 45 9.51 -2.69 6.55
CA GLY A 45 9.59 -3.99 7.21
C GLY A 45 10.49 -4.03 8.44
N ILE A 46 11.53 -3.19 8.51
CA ILE A 46 12.41 -3.13 9.69
C ILE A 46 11.88 -2.15 10.73
N MET A 47 11.21 -1.07 10.30
CA MET A 47 10.80 0.02 11.20
C MET A 47 9.42 -0.20 11.85
N SER A 48 8.37 -0.35 11.05
CA SER A 48 6.99 -0.48 11.56
C SER A 48 6.37 -1.84 11.29
N ASN A 49 6.89 -2.55 10.29
CA ASN A 49 6.41 -3.82 9.77
C ASN A 49 4.89 -3.91 9.59
N GLY A 50 4.25 -2.82 9.15
CA GLY A 50 2.80 -2.81 8.89
C GLY A 50 2.39 -3.87 7.85
N PRO A 51 1.26 -4.58 8.05
CA PRO A 51 0.80 -5.66 7.15
C PRO A 51 0.17 -5.12 5.86
N TYR A 52 -0.30 -3.88 5.87
CA TYR A 52 -0.91 -3.20 4.74
C TYR A 52 -0.15 -1.93 4.39
N LEU A 53 -0.17 -1.57 3.12
CA LEU A 53 0.51 -0.38 2.62
C LEU A 53 -0.35 0.38 1.61
N LEU A 54 -0.37 1.69 1.74
CA LEU A 54 -0.96 2.59 0.75
C LEU A 54 0.16 3.16 -0.12
N VAL A 55 0.02 3.07 -1.45
CA VAL A 55 0.91 3.75 -2.39
C VAL A 55 0.18 4.90 -3.04
N LEU A 56 0.80 6.08 -2.98
CA LEU A 56 0.32 7.31 -3.62
C LEU A 56 1.46 7.95 -4.39
N ASP A 57 1.11 8.52 -5.55
CA ASP A 57 1.96 9.45 -6.28
C ASP A 57 1.88 10.86 -5.68
N CYS A 58 2.87 11.70 -5.99
CA CYS A 58 3.00 13.03 -5.40
C CYS A 58 1.92 14.03 -5.85
N ASP A 59 1.23 13.74 -6.95
CA ASP A 59 0.09 14.49 -7.48
C ASP A 59 -1.27 13.92 -7.03
N MET A 60 -1.26 12.88 -6.20
CA MET A 60 -2.44 12.20 -5.69
C MET A 60 -2.55 12.37 -4.17
N TYR A 61 -3.76 12.58 -3.67
CA TYR A 61 -4.06 12.64 -2.23
C TYR A 61 -5.35 11.88 -1.91
N CYS A 62 -5.46 11.41 -0.66
CA CYS A 62 -6.70 10.81 -0.16
C CYS A 62 -7.75 11.90 0.08
N ASN A 63 -8.82 11.90 -0.72
CA ASN A 63 -9.93 12.84 -0.58
C ASN A 63 -10.99 12.37 0.43
N ASP A 64 -11.10 11.06 0.67
CA ASP A 64 -11.97 10.47 1.69
C ASP A 64 -11.13 9.93 2.87
N PRO A 65 -11.26 10.51 4.09
CA PRO A 65 -10.56 10.01 5.27
C PRO A 65 -11.01 8.59 5.68
N ALA A 66 -12.16 8.11 5.20
CA ALA A 66 -12.64 6.76 5.45
C ALA A 66 -12.02 5.69 4.51
N SER A 67 -11.26 6.08 3.49
CA SER A 67 -10.69 5.16 2.48
C SER A 67 -9.83 4.04 3.09
N ALA A 68 -9.04 4.35 4.13
CA ALA A 68 -8.28 3.32 4.85
C ALA A 68 -9.21 2.30 5.51
N ARG A 69 -10.24 2.77 6.23
CA ARG A 69 -11.22 1.91 6.90
C ARG A 69 -12.01 1.06 5.90
N GLN A 70 -12.48 1.65 4.81
CA GLN A 70 -13.18 0.93 3.74
C GLN A 70 -12.30 -0.18 3.14
N SER A 71 -11.03 0.09 2.89
CA SER A 71 -10.09 -0.92 2.37
C SER A 71 -9.86 -2.06 3.36
N MET A 72 -9.81 -1.74 4.65
CA MET A 72 -9.66 -2.76 5.69
C MET A 72 -10.89 -3.67 5.79
N CYS A 73 -12.09 -3.19 5.45
CA CYS A 73 -13.27 -4.07 5.38
C CYS A 73 -13.04 -5.25 4.42
N PHE A 74 -12.39 -5.04 3.28
CA PHE A 74 -12.06 -6.15 2.36
C PHE A 74 -10.90 -7.02 2.86
N HIS A 75 -9.84 -6.38 3.38
CA HIS A 75 -8.65 -7.09 3.82
C HIS A 75 -8.84 -7.88 5.12
N LEU A 76 -9.83 -7.54 5.93
CA LEU A 76 -10.13 -8.20 7.20
C LEU A 76 -11.39 -9.07 7.15
N ASP A 77 -12.07 -9.12 6.00
CA ASP A 77 -13.23 -10.00 5.82
C ASP A 77 -12.78 -11.47 5.80
N PRO A 78 -13.33 -12.34 6.67
CA PRO A 78 -12.91 -13.74 6.79
C PRO A 78 -13.09 -14.58 5.52
N GLN A 79 -14.04 -14.22 4.65
CA GLN A 79 -14.35 -14.97 3.44
C GLN A 79 -13.45 -14.56 2.28
N ILE A 80 -13.25 -13.25 2.07
CA ILE A 80 -12.54 -12.75 0.88
C ILE A 80 -11.08 -12.42 1.13
N SER A 81 -10.66 -12.13 2.38
CA SER A 81 -9.30 -11.66 2.67
C SER A 81 -8.22 -12.55 2.07
N ARG A 82 -8.33 -13.88 2.21
CA ARG A 82 -7.35 -14.85 1.68
C ARG A 82 -7.16 -14.76 0.16
N SER A 83 -8.15 -14.26 -0.56
CA SER A 83 -8.13 -14.13 -2.03
C SER A 83 -7.76 -12.72 -2.52
N ILE A 84 -7.63 -11.74 -1.62
CA ILE A 84 -7.38 -10.34 -1.96
C ILE A 84 -5.92 -9.98 -1.70
N ALA A 85 -5.25 -9.56 -2.77
CA ALA A 85 -3.91 -8.97 -2.69
C ALA A 85 -3.98 -7.45 -2.45
N PHE A 86 -4.88 -6.73 -3.12
CA PHE A 86 -4.99 -5.28 -3.00
C PHE A 86 -6.43 -4.79 -3.22
N VAL A 87 -6.70 -3.59 -2.71
CA VAL A 87 -7.91 -2.80 -3.00
C VAL A 87 -7.49 -1.58 -3.77
N GLN A 88 -7.95 -1.45 -5.01
CA GLN A 88 -7.59 -0.36 -5.92
C GLN A 88 -8.71 0.69 -5.97
N TYR A 89 -8.37 1.96 -5.73
CA TYR A 89 -9.28 3.09 -5.89
C TYR A 89 -9.12 3.71 -7.28
N PRO A 90 -10.22 4.22 -7.87
CA PRO A 90 -10.17 4.92 -9.15
C PRO A 90 -9.34 6.20 -9.03
N GLN A 91 -8.54 6.50 -10.04
CA GLN A 91 -7.82 7.77 -10.12
C GLN A 91 -8.78 8.85 -10.63
N ILE A 92 -9.01 9.89 -9.83
CA ILE A 92 -9.93 10.98 -10.18
C ILE A 92 -9.12 12.27 -10.31
N PHE A 93 -9.03 12.76 -11.54
CA PHE A 93 -8.31 14.00 -11.85
C PHE A 93 -9.22 15.22 -11.64
N TYR A 94 -8.69 16.23 -10.94
CA TYR A 94 -9.35 17.53 -10.77
C TYR A 94 -8.89 18.51 -11.85
N ASN A 95 -9.58 19.65 -11.96
CA ASN A 95 -9.30 20.70 -12.96
C ASN A 95 -9.38 20.27 -14.44
N VAL A 96 -10.18 19.25 -14.73
CA VAL A 96 -10.44 18.85 -16.12
C VAL A 96 -11.50 19.75 -16.74
N SER A 97 -11.29 20.14 -18.01
CA SER A 97 -12.24 20.95 -18.77
C SER A 97 -13.62 20.31 -18.84
N LYS A 98 -14.69 21.12 -18.85
CA LYS A 98 -16.04 20.62 -19.17
C LYS A 98 -16.10 20.03 -20.58
N ASN A 99 -15.28 20.56 -21.49
CA ASN A 99 -15.11 20.06 -22.86
C ASN A 99 -13.91 19.11 -22.93
N ASP A 100 -13.93 18.04 -22.11
CA ASP A 100 -12.87 17.04 -22.01
C ASP A 100 -12.84 16.11 -23.24
N ILE A 101 -12.44 16.65 -24.39
CA ILE A 101 -12.37 15.94 -25.68
C ILE A 101 -11.26 14.88 -25.71
N TYR A 102 -10.24 15.02 -24.86
CA TYR A 102 -9.12 14.06 -24.75
C TYR A 102 -9.38 12.95 -23.75
N ASP A 103 -10.54 12.97 -23.06
CA ASP A 103 -10.87 12.06 -21.96
C ASP A 103 -9.76 12.00 -20.90
N GLY A 104 -9.26 13.17 -20.46
CA GLY A 104 -8.24 13.28 -19.43
C GLY A 104 -8.67 12.68 -18.08
N GLN A 105 -9.99 12.57 -17.84
CA GLN A 105 -10.53 11.84 -16.70
C GLN A 105 -10.47 10.30 -16.85
N ALA A 106 -10.13 9.78 -18.03
CA ALA A 106 -10.14 8.36 -18.37
C ALA A 106 -11.43 7.66 -17.90
N ARG A 107 -12.59 8.27 -18.20
CA ARG A 107 -13.90 7.91 -17.64
C ARG A 107 -14.26 6.47 -17.94
N SER A 108 -13.99 6.01 -19.16
CA SER A 108 -14.26 4.63 -19.58
C SER A 108 -13.48 3.61 -18.74
N ALA A 109 -12.22 3.91 -18.42
CA ALA A 109 -11.37 3.01 -17.64
C ALA A 109 -11.90 2.88 -16.21
N TYR A 110 -12.00 4.00 -15.50
CA TYR A 110 -12.28 3.98 -14.06
C TYR A 110 -13.75 3.78 -13.70
N LYS A 111 -14.70 4.21 -14.55
CA LYS A 111 -16.14 4.10 -14.24
C LYS A 111 -16.79 2.83 -14.80
N THR A 112 -16.32 2.30 -15.92
CA THR A 112 -17.00 1.19 -16.61
C THR A 112 -16.14 -0.07 -16.65
N LYS A 113 -14.93 0.02 -17.22
CA LYS A 113 -14.09 -1.17 -17.43
C LYS A 113 -13.66 -1.81 -16.10
N TRP A 114 -13.30 -1.00 -15.12
CA TRP A 114 -12.86 -1.52 -13.81
C TRP A 114 -13.95 -2.26 -13.07
N GLN A 115 -15.19 -1.76 -13.06
CA GLN A 115 -16.32 -2.46 -12.47
C GLN A 115 -16.58 -3.79 -13.17
N GLY A 116 -16.46 -3.82 -14.51
CA GLY A 116 -16.57 -5.06 -15.28
C GLY A 116 -15.45 -6.07 -14.96
N MET A 117 -14.21 -5.61 -14.80
CA MET A 117 -13.07 -6.47 -14.41
C MET A 117 -13.21 -6.98 -12.98
N ASP A 118 -13.77 -6.17 -12.08
CA ASP A 118 -14.03 -6.54 -10.69
C ASP A 118 -15.03 -7.70 -10.58
N GLY A 119 -16.04 -7.73 -11.46
CA GLY A 119 -16.95 -8.88 -11.60
C GLY A 119 -16.28 -10.19 -12.08
N LEU A 120 -15.01 -10.15 -12.48
CA LEU A 120 -14.22 -11.31 -12.88
C LEU A 120 -13.14 -11.67 -11.84
N ARG A 121 -12.04 -10.92 -11.83
CA ARG A 121 -10.86 -11.20 -10.97
C ARG A 121 -10.24 -9.93 -10.35
N GLY A 122 -10.95 -8.81 -10.40
CA GLY A 122 -10.46 -7.52 -9.91
C GLY A 122 -9.88 -6.62 -11.01
N PRO A 123 -9.77 -5.31 -10.73
CA PRO A 123 -9.16 -4.34 -11.63
C PRO A 123 -7.64 -4.50 -11.73
N VAL A 124 -7.05 -3.84 -12.74
CA VAL A 124 -5.60 -3.79 -12.91
C VAL A 124 -4.92 -2.90 -11.88
N PHE A 125 -3.67 -3.25 -11.54
CA PHE A 125 -2.82 -2.47 -10.65
C PHE A 125 -2.24 -1.25 -11.39
N THR A 126 -2.66 -0.04 -11.02
CA THR A 126 -2.38 1.18 -11.83
C THR A 126 -1.40 2.18 -11.23
N GLY A 127 -0.58 1.71 -10.29
CA GLY A 127 0.62 2.43 -9.85
C GLY A 127 0.41 3.47 -8.75
N THR A 128 -0.83 3.83 -8.40
CA THR A 128 -1.19 4.72 -7.29
C THR A 128 -2.59 4.39 -6.77
N GLY A 129 -2.94 4.88 -5.58
CA GLY A 129 -4.30 4.83 -5.04
C GLY A 129 -4.75 3.43 -4.65
N TYR A 130 -3.88 2.60 -4.10
CA TYR A 130 -4.24 1.24 -3.68
C TYR A 130 -3.72 0.90 -2.30
N TYR A 131 -4.50 0.08 -1.59
CA TYR A 131 -4.10 -0.56 -0.33
C TYR A 131 -3.72 -2.01 -0.61
N LEU A 132 -2.44 -2.32 -0.47
CA LEU A 132 -1.87 -3.63 -0.78
C LEU A 132 -1.58 -4.41 0.51
N LYS A 133 -1.92 -5.70 0.51
CA LYS A 133 -1.52 -6.67 1.53
C LYS A 133 -0.06 -7.04 1.28
N LYS A 134 0.82 -6.69 2.23
CA LYS A 134 2.27 -6.84 2.09
C LYS A 134 2.70 -8.29 1.88
N LYS A 135 2.00 -9.24 2.51
CA LYS A 135 2.26 -10.68 2.39
C LYS A 135 2.16 -11.17 0.95
N ALA A 136 1.21 -10.64 0.17
CA ALA A 136 1.01 -10.97 -1.24
C ALA A 136 2.19 -10.55 -2.14
N LEU A 137 3.08 -9.64 -1.70
CA LEU A 137 4.30 -9.29 -2.43
C LEU A 137 5.47 -10.26 -2.19
N TYR A 138 5.43 -11.02 -1.10
CA TYR A 138 6.52 -11.89 -0.69
C TYR A 138 6.26 -13.37 -0.97
N GLY A 139 5.04 -13.70 -1.40
CA GLY A 139 4.64 -15.05 -1.81
C GLY A 139 4.83 -15.31 -3.31
N SER A 140 4.53 -16.55 -3.70
CA SER A 140 4.49 -16.97 -5.10
C SER A 140 3.08 -16.76 -5.70
N PRO A 141 2.96 -16.44 -7.00
CA PRO A 141 1.65 -16.32 -7.65
C PRO A 141 0.81 -17.59 -7.49
N ASN A 142 -0.50 -17.43 -7.23
CA ASN A 142 -1.47 -18.52 -7.07
C ASN A 142 -1.12 -19.54 -5.97
N GLN A 143 -0.34 -19.13 -4.97
CA GLN A 143 -0.18 -19.89 -3.73
C GLN A 143 -0.91 -19.15 -2.61
N ASP A 144 -1.37 -19.90 -1.60
CA ASP A 144 -1.72 -19.30 -0.33
C ASP A 144 -0.53 -18.48 0.18
N ASP A 145 -0.80 -17.51 1.06
CA ASP A 145 0.16 -16.61 1.69
C ASP A 145 1.27 -17.36 2.51
N LYS A 146 2.09 -18.14 1.82
CA LYS A 146 3.23 -18.88 2.31
C LYS A 146 4.48 -18.10 1.96
N PHE A 147 5.32 -17.86 2.97
CA PHE A 147 6.60 -17.24 2.77
C PHE A 147 7.54 -18.18 2.00
N LEU A 148 8.46 -17.59 1.22
CA LEU A 148 9.48 -18.31 0.47
C LEU A 148 10.36 -19.13 1.42
N GLU A 149 10.63 -20.39 1.10
CA GLU A 149 11.45 -21.30 1.90
C GLU A 149 12.89 -20.79 2.09
N GLU A 150 13.39 -19.98 1.14
CA GLU A 150 14.72 -19.38 1.14
C GLU A 150 14.64 -17.87 0.86
N PRO A 151 14.21 -17.05 1.85
CA PRO A 151 14.03 -15.61 1.65
C PRO A 151 15.35 -14.90 1.35
N GLU A 152 16.50 -15.43 1.78
CA GLU A 152 17.83 -14.88 1.52
C GLU A 152 18.17 -14.87 0.02
N LYS A 153 17.71 -15.87 -0.74
CA LYS A 153 17.91 -15.93 -2.20
C LYS A 153 17.15 -14.82 -2.93
N ASN A 154 15.99 -14.40 -2.39
CA ASN A 154 15.09 -13.45 -3.04
C ASN A 154 15.27 -12.01 -2.53
N PHE A 155 15.60 -11.83 -1.25
CA PHE A 155 15.66 -10.52 -0.60
C PHE A 155 17.07 -10.12 -0.13
N GLY A 156 18.06 -10.98 -0.37
CA GLY A 156 19.46 -10.78 0.00
C GLY A 156 19.75 -11.06 1.48
N LEU A 157 20.98 -10.74 1.89
CA LEU A 157 21.57 -11.16 3.17
C LEU A 157 21.23 -10.26 4.37
N SER A 158 20.20 -9.42 4.28
CA SER A 158 19.85 -8.50 5.38
C SER A 158 19.15 -9.27 6.50
N SER A 159 19.90 -9.70 7.51
CA SER A 159 19.38 -10.46 8.65
C SER A 159 18.19 -9.80 9.34
N LYS A 160 18.23 -8.47 9.52
CA LYS A 160 17.13 -7.68 10.11
C LYS A 160 15.85 -7.74 9.27
N PHE A 161 15.97 -7.60 7.95
CA PHE A 161 14.81 -7.67 7.06
C PHE A 161 14.26 -9.10 7.00
N ILE A 162 15.13 -10.10 6.85
CA ILE A 162 14.73 -11.51 6.82
C ILE A 162 14.01 -11.91 8.11
N ALA A 163 14.48 -11.43 9.27
CA ALA A 163 13.80 -11.64 10.55
C ALA A 163 12.40 -11.00 10.58
N SER A 164 12.22 -9.81 10.00
CA SER A 164 10.90 -9.15 10.01
C SER A 164 9.88 -9.82 9.09
N LEU A 165 10.32 -10.56 8.08
CA LEU A 165 9.44 -11.42 7.29
C LEU A 165 8.84 -12.55 8.14
N LYS A 166 9.64 -13.17 9.03
CA LYS A 166 9.20 -14.29 9.88
C LYS A 166 8.20 -13.88 10.96
N GLY A 167 8.37 -12.70 11.57
CA GLY A 167 7.48 -12.19 12.62
C GLY A 167 6.04 -11.92 12.16
N SER A 168 5.78 -11.88 10.85
CA SER A 168 4.43 -11.73 10.30
C SER A 168 3.59 -13.03 10.38
N ASN A 169 4.21 -14.17 10.73
CA ASN A 169 3.53 -15.48 10.81
C ASN A 169 2.84 -15.75 12.15
N GLU A 170 3.31 -15.15 13.24
CA GLU A 170 2.80 -15.44 14.59
C GLU A 170 1.53 -14.65 14.95
N GLN A 171 1.12 -13.69 14.12
CA GLN A 171 -0.08 -12.88 14.33
C GLN A 171 -1.33 -13.42 13.62
N ASP A 172 -1.18 -14.42 12.74
CA ASP A 172 -2.26 -15.01 11.92
C ASP A 172 -2.72 -16.41 12.41
N THR A 173 -2.20 -16.90 13.56
CA THR A 173 -2.63 -18.14 14.24
C THR A 173 -3.34 -17.83 15.54
#